data_AF-E6KJN7-F1
#
_entry.id   AF-E6KJN7-F1
#
_cell.length_a   1.000
_cell.length_b   1.000
_cell.length_c   1.000
_cell.angle_alpha   90.00
_cell.angle_beta   90.00
_cell.angle_gamma   90.00
#
_symmetry.space_group_name_H-M   'P 1'
#
loop_
_entity.id
_entity.type
_entity.pdbx_description
1 polymer ?
#
loop_
_entity_poly.entity_id
_entity_poly.type
_entity_poly.pdbx_seq_one_letter_code
_entity_poly.pdbx_strand_id
1 'polypeptide(L)'
;MSLARLFYDIIKKEKESSMYQVGNFVEMKKPHACIIKSTGKKANRWEITRVGADIKIKCSNCDHLVMMSRYDFERKMNKIID
;
A
#
# COMPACT_ATOMS: atom_id res chain seq x y z
N MET A 1 7.39 7.46 29.24
CA MET A 1 7.86 6.67 28.08
C MET A 1 9.34 7.00 27.89
N SER A 2 10.23 6.01 27.86
CA SER A 2 11.67 6.24 27.70
C SER A 2 11.93 7.08 26.44
N LEU A 3 12.84 8.05 26.52
CA LEU A 3 13.32 8.79 25.36
C LEU A 3 13.72 7.82 24.24
N ALA A 4 14.36 6.69 24.54
CA ALA A 4 14.73 5.68 23.55
C ALA A 4 13.53 5.11 22.77
N ARG A 5 12.36 5.00 23.41
CA ARG A 5 11.12 4.52 22.77
C ARG A 5 10.55 5.59 21.84
N LEU A 6 10.53 6.84 22.30
CA LEU A 6 10.11 7.99 21.50
C LEU A 6 11.04 8.22 20.29
N PHE A 7 12.36 8.14 20.49
CA PHE A 7 13.35 8.22 19.41
C PHE A 7 13.20 7.08 18.40
N TYR A 8 12.98 5.84 18.85
CA TYR A 8 12.72 4.70 17.95
C TYR A 8 11.42 4.89 17.15
N ASP A 9 10.35 5.35 17.78
CA ASP A 9 9.06 5.61 17.13
C ASP A 9 9.17 6.76 16.11
N ILE A 10 9.97 7.80 16.39
CA ILE A 10 10.24 8.92 15.47
C ILE A 10 11.03 8.44 14.25
N ILE A 11 12.15 7.72 14.46
CA ILE A 11 13.00 7.23 13.37
C ILE A 11 12.25 6.19 12.52
N LYS A 12 11.42 5.35 13.13
CA LYS A 12 10.57 4.40 12.41
C LYS A 12 9.54 5.13 11.53
N LYS A 13 8.97 6.22 12.03
CA LYS A 13 7.99 7.03 11.31
C LYS A 13 8.60 7.77 10.11
N GLU A 14 9.85 8.23 10.20
CA GLU A 14 10.56 8.86 9.07
C GLU A 14 10.98 7.85 8.00
N LYS A 15 11.41 6.65 8.39
CA LYS A 15 11.90 5.62 7.46
C LYS A 15 10.79 4.96 6.62
N GLU A 16 9.55 5.01 7.09
CA GLU A 16 8.39 4.37 6.43
C GLU A 16 7.66 5.32 5.47
N SER A 17 8.03 6.61 5.45
CA SER A 17 7.62 7.59 4.43
C SER A 17 8.36 7.37 3.10
N SER A 18 8.41 6.11 2.64
CA SER A 18 8.83 5.77 1.29
C SER A 18 7.84 6.42 0.31
N MET A 19 8.36 7.37 -0.46
CA MET A 19 7.62 8.24 -1.36
C MET A 19 7.16 7.40 -2.57
N TYR A 20 6.00 6.75 -2.45
CA TYR A 20 5.43 5.98 -3.56
C TYR A 20 4.99 6.91 -4.70
N GLN A 21 5.22 6.47 -5.93
CA GLN A 21 4.92 7.21 -7.16
C GLN A 21 3.88 6.48 -8.00
N VAL A 22 3.37 7.17 -9.02
CA VAL A 22 2.54 6.53 -10.05
C VAL A 22 3.38 5.49 -10.77
N GLY A 23 2.83 4.30 -10.97
CA GLY A 23 3.49 3.15 -11.57
C GLY A 23 4.12 2.18 -10.56
N ASN A 24 4.29 2.56 -9.29
CA ASN A 24 4.78 1.64 -8.27
C ASN A 24 3.77 0.55 -7.95
N PHE A 25 4.30 -0.62 -7.56
CA PHE A 25 3.50 -1.72 -7.06
C PHE A 25 3.60 -1.83 -5.56
N VAL A 26 2.45 -1.95 -4.91
CA VAL A 26 2.33 -2.04 -3.45
C VAL A 26 1.53 -3.26 -3.03
N GLU A 27 1.83 -3.72 -1.82
CA GLU A 27 1.09 -4.73 -1.11
C GLU A 27 0.23 -4.08 -0.03
N MET A 28 -1.03 -4.52 0.07
CA MET A 28 -1.96 -4.06 1.10
C MET A 28 -1.97 -5.06 2.26
N LYS A 29 -2.32 -4.60 3.47
CA LYS A 29 -2.47 -5.46 4.67
C LYS A 29 -3.59 -6.49 4.51
N LYS A 30 -4.65 -6.13 3.79
CA LYS A 30 -5.73 -7.06 3.42
C LYS A 30 -5.64 -7.33 1.91
N PRO A 31 -5.58 -8.61 1.48
CA PRO A 31 -5.55 -8.94 0.07
C PRO A 31 -6.87 -8.61 -0.60
N HIS A 32 -6.82 -8.44 -1.91
CA HIS A 32 -8.02 -8.26 -2.73
C HIS A 32 -8.91 -9.51 -2.66
N ALA A 33 -10.22 -9.32 -2.82
CA ALA A 33 -11.17 -10.42 -2.84
C ALA A 33 -11.04 -11.31 -4.09
N CYS A 34 -10.42 -10.83 -5.17
CA CYS A 34 -10.29 -11.61 -6.39
C CYS A 34 -9.33 -12.80 -6.21
N ILE A 35 -9.64 -13.88 -6.92
CA ILE A 35 -8.84 -15.10 -6.97
C ILE A 35 -8.00 -15.09 -8.26
N ILE A 36 -6.71 -15.38 -8.13
CA ILE A 36 -5.80 -15.57 -9.26
C ILE A 36 -6.13 -16.93 -9.88
N LYS A 37 -6.62 -16.95 -11.12
CA LYS A 37 -7.11 -18.16 -11.79
C LYS A 37 -6.06 -19.28 -11.88
N SER A 38 -4.78 -18.91 -12.02
CA SER A 38 -3.69 -19.88 -12.16
C SER A 38 -3.25 -20.53 -10.84
N THR A 39 -3.43 -19.87 -9.70
CA THR A 39 -2.90 -20.34 -8.40
C THR A 39 -3.98 -20.61 -7.35
N GLY A 40 -5.22 -20.16 -7.59
CA GLY A 40 -6.31 -20.27 -6.62
C GLY A 40 -6.15 -19.36 -5.39
N LYS A 41 -5.10 -18.52 -5.32
CA LYS A 41 -4.84 -17.62 -4.19
C LYS A 41 -5.44 -16.24 -4.42
N LYS A 42 -5.64 -15.48 -3.33
CA LYS A 42 -6.08 -14.08 -3.40
C LYS A 42 -4.97 -13.19 -3.95
N ALA A 43 -5.32 -12.23 -4.81
CA ALA A 43 -4.35 -11.26 -5.32
C ALA A 43 -4.04 -10.19 -4.27
N ASN A 44 -2.78 -9.77 -4.16
CA ASN A 44 -2.37 -8.67 -3.29
C ASN A 44 -1.41 -7.68 -3.94
N ARG A 45 -1.23 -7.75 -5.26
CA ARG A 45 -0.40 -6.82 -6.02
C ARG A 45 -1.26 -5.71 -6.58
N TRP A 46 -0.95 -4.48 -6.18
CA TRP A 46 -1.68 -3.28 -6.56
C TRP A 46 -0.76 -2.27 -7.21
N GLU A 47 -1.15 -1.75 -8.36
CA GLU A 47 -0.46 -0.68 -9.07
C GLU A 47 -1.03 0.68 -8.65
N ILE A 48 -0.17 1.64 -8.34
CA ILE A 48 -0.59 3.01 -8.07
C ILE A 48 -0.78 3.74 -9.40
N THR A 49 -2.01 4.14 -9.70
CA THR A 49 -2.36 4.84 -10.95
C THR A 49 -2.49 6.35 -10.77
N ARG A 50 -2.70 6.81 -9.53
CA ARG A 50 -2.80 8.24 -9.20
C ARG A 50 -2.29 8.48 -7.79
N VAL A 51 -1.48 9.51 -7.63
CA VAL A 51 -1.04 10.04 -6.33
C VAL A 51 -1.54 11.47 -6.20
N GLY A 52 -2.18 11.79 -5.07
CA GLY A 52 -2.78 13.10 -4.80
C GLY A 52 -3.37 13.15 -3.39
N ALA A 53 -4.40 13.96 -3.18
CA ALA A 53 -5.20 13.92 -1.95
C ALA A 53 -5.86 12.54 -1.76
N ASP A 54 -6.39 12.00 -2.86
CA ASP A 54 -6.82 10.63 -3.00
C ASP A 54 -5.84 9.83 -3.85
N ILE A 55 -5.68 8.57 -3.48
CA ILE A 55 -4.82 7.61 -4.16
C ILE A 55 -5.72 6.62 -4.87
N LYS A 56 -5.44 6.42 -6.16
CA LYS A 56 -6.11 5.40 -6.98
C LYS A 56 -5.15 4.24 -7.18
N ILE A 57 -5.58 3.05 -6.78
CA ILE A 57 -4.86 1.80 -7.00
C ILE A 57 -5.64 0.86 -7.92
N LYS A 58 -4.91 0.05 -8.68
CA LYS A 58 -5.43 -0.92 -9.63
C LYS A 58 -4.93 -2.32 -9.27
N CYS A 59 -5.84 -3.29 -9.18
CA CYS A 59 -5.42 -4.68 -8.98
C CYS A 59 -4.78 -5.23 -10.27
N SER A 60 -3.55 -5.73 -10.19
CA SER A 60 -2.84 -6.26 -11.38
C SER A 60 -3.41 -7.57 -11.94
N ASN A 61 -4.33 -8.22 -11.22
CA ASN A 61 -4.92 -9.51 -11.63
C ASN A 61 -6.31 -9.38 -12.27
N CYS A 62 -7.11 -8.39 -11.87
CA CYS A 62 -8.51 -8.26 -12.33
C CYS A 62 -8.87 -6.83 -12.75
N ASP A 63 -7.88 -5.94 -12.81
CA ASP A 63 -8.00 -4.53 -13.21
C ASP A 63 -8.99 -3.69 -12.39
N HIS A 64 -9.49 -4.22 -11.26
CA HIS A 64 -10.39 -3.49 -10.38
C HIS A 64 -9.70 -2.26 -9.79
N LEU A 65 -10.37 -1.11 -9.88
CA LEU A 65 -9.88 0.18 -9.42
C LEU A 65 -10.48 0.52 -8.06
N VAL A 66 -9.64 0.99 -7.14
CA VAL A 66 -10.06 1.48 -5.83
C VAL A 66 -9.48 2.87 -5.64
N MET A 67 -10.32 3.83 -5.25
CA MET A 67 -9.92 5.17 -4.84
C MET A 67 -10.14 5.30 -3.34
N MET A 68 -9.15 5.84 -2.63
CA MET A 68 -9.27 6.12 -1.19
C MET A 68 -8.43 7.33 -0.80
N SER A 69 -8.74 7.92 0.35
CA SER A 69 -7.94 9.01 0.90
C SER A 69 -6.49 8.57 1.11
N ARG A 70 -5.54 9.52 1.00
CA ARG A 70 -4.13 9.25 1.31
C ARG A 70 -3.94 8.64 2.71
N TYR A 71 -4.67 9.16 3.70
CA TYR A 71 -4.62 8.66 5.08
C TYR A 71 -5.04 7.19 5.19
N ASP A 72 -6.12 6.80 4.53
CA ASP A 72 -6.59 5.42 4.54
C ASP A 72 -5.62 4.49 3.80
N PHE A 73 -5.05 4.97 2.69
CA PHE A 73 -4.07 4.23 1.92
C PHE A 73 -2.83 3.92 2.78
N GLU A 74 -2.23 4.93 3.41
CA GLU A 74 -1.04 4.76 4.26
C GLU A 74 -1.28 3.80 5.42
N ARG A 75 -2.49 3.82 6.02
CA ARG A 75 -2.84 2.87 7.10
C ARG A 75 -3.02 1.44 6.61
N LYS A 76 -3.52 1.25 5.38
CA LYS A 76 -3.85 -0.06 4.80
C LYS A 76 -2.70 -0.66 3.99
N MET A 77 -1.78 0.16 3.51
CA MET A 77 -0.57 -0.26 2.79
C MET A 77 0.39 -0.96 3.76
N ASN A 78 1.05 -2.00 3.27
CA ASN A 78 1.98 -2.80 4.05
C ASN A 78 3.43 -2.49 3.66
N LYS A 79 3.74 -2.59 2.36
CA LYS A 79 5.05 -2.28 1.80
C LYS A 79 4.96 -1.98 0.30
N ILE A 80 5.98 -1.30 -0.21
CA ILE A 80 6.24 -1.16 -1.64
C ILE A 80 7.00 -2.42 -2.11
N ILE A 81 6.63 -2.93 -3.28
CA ILE A 81 7.22 -4.12 -3.90
C ILE A 81 8.19 -3.70 -5.00
N ASP A 82 7.73 -2.82 -5.90
CA ASP A 82 8.43 -2.36 -7.10
C ASP A 82 8.29 -0.83 -7.28
#